data_AF-A0A831U0X2-F1
#
_entry.id   AF-A0A831U0X2-F1
#
_cell.length_a   1.000
_cell.length_b   1.000
_cell.length_c   1.000
_cell.angle_alpha   90.00
_cell.angle_beta   90.00
_cell.angle_gamma   90.00
#
_symmetry.space_group_name_H-M   'P 1'
#
loop_
_entity.id
_entity.type
_entity.pdbx_description
1 polymer ?
#
loop_
_entity_poly.entity_id
_entity_poly.type
_entity_poly.pdbx_seq_one_letter_code
_entity_poly.pdbx_strand_id
1 'polypeptide(L)'
;MNRSLKIVLLVLGVAVLWGVLAAINAGLIGLGVLLSVLALLEIATGEFRGNNRLVWLIIVLAALLFAFIGMGSVLAKSPEAPEGNPLYVLSAVISLLLPVTYFVVGRRQRVMPTK
;
A
#
# COMPACT_ATOMS: atom_id res chain seq x y z
N MET A 1 21.94 10.07 -11.71
CA MET A 1 21.67 8.65 -11.40
C MET A 1 21.05 7.97 -12.62
N ASN A 2 21.67 6.90 -13.11
CA ASN A 2 21.29 6.26 -14.37
C ASN A 2 19.89 5.60 -14.26
N ARG A 3 19.08 5.63 -15.33
CA ARG A 3 17.68 5.15 -15.30
C ARG A 3 17.60 3.67 -14.88
N SER A 4 18.53 2.85 -15.36
CA SER A 4 18.63 1.43 -15.00
C SER A 4 18.94 1.22 -13.51
N LEU A 5 19.78 2.06 -12.92
CA LEU A 5 20.12 1.99 -11.49
C LEU A 5 18.90 2.28 -10.61
N LYS A 6 18.06 3.25 -11.00
CA LYS A 6 16.80 3.56 -10.30
C LYS A 6 15.85 2.36 -10.28
N ILE A 7 15.71 1.67 -11.42
CA ILE A 7 14.83 0.50 -11.54
C ILE A 7 15.36 -0.65 -10.68
N VAL A 8 16.67 -0.92 -10.73
CA VAL A 8 17.31 -1.97 -9.92
C VAL A 8 17.11 -1.70 -8.43
N LEU A 9 17.33 -0.47 -7.97
CA LEU A 9 17.10 -0.08 -6.56
C LEU A 9 15.63 -0.23 -6.14
N LEU A 10 14.70 0.11 -7.04
CA LEU A 10 13.25 0.00 -6.76
C LEU A 10 12.85 -1.48 -6.64
N VAL A 11 13.30 -2.33 -7.56
CA VAL A 11 13.06 -3.78 -7.52
C VAL A 11 13.66 -4.40 -6.26
N LEU A 12 14.89 -4.04 -5.91
CA LEU A 12 15.52 -4.47 -4.66
C LEU A 12 14.73 -4.01 -3.43
N GLY A 13 14.29 -2.76 -3.40
CA GLY A 13 13.49 -2.23 -2.30
C GLY A 13 12.17 -2.97 -2.13
N VAL A 14 11.46 -3.23 -3.23
CA VAL A 14 10.21 -4.02 -3.23
C VAL A 14 10.46 -5.47 -2.79
N ALA A 15 11.55 -6.09 -3.26
CA ALA A 15 11.90 -7.46 -2.90
C ALA A 15 12.27 -7.59 -1.40
N VAL A 16 13.03 -6.63 -0.87
CA VAL A 16 13.36 -6.57 0.57
C VAL A 16 12.08 -6.36 1.39
N LEU A 17 11.23 -5.41 0.99
CA LEU A 17 9.97 -5.16 1.67
C LEU A 17 9.07 -6.41 1.68
N TRP A 18 8.96 -7.10 0.55
CA TRP A 18 8.22 -8.35 0.45
C TRP A 18 8.83 -9.46 1.31
N GLY A 19 10.16 -9.58 1.34
CA GLY A 19 10.85 -10.53 2.20
C GLY A 19 10.56 -10.32 3.69
N VAL A 20 10.53 -9.06 4.14
CA VAL A 20 10.14 -8.70 5.52
C VAL A 20 8.68 -9.06 5.79
N LEU A 21 7.78 -8.74 4.85
CA LEU A 21 6.35 -9.05 4.98
C LEU A 21 6.06 -10.56 4.96
N ALA A 22 6.81 -11.32 4.15
CA ALA A 22 6.70 -12.77 4.09
C ALA A 22 7.23 -13.43 5.38
N ALA A 23 8.31 -12.89 5.96
CA ALA A 23 8.87 -13.40 7.22
C ALA A 23 7.90 -13.28 8.41
N ILE A 24 7.03 -12.26 8.42
CA ILE A 24 6.00 -12.07 9.45
C ILE A 24 4.65 -12.70 9.07
N ASN A 25 4.61 -13.50 8.00
CA ASN A 25 3.40 -14.13 7.48
C ASN A 25 2.25 -13.12 7.27
N ALA A 26 2.58 -11.94 6.73
CA ALA A 26 1.65 -10.81 6.62
C ALA A 26 0.40 -11.10 5.77
N GLY A 27 0.40 -12.17 4.97
CA GLY A 27 -0.74 -12.60 4.16
C GLY A 27 -1.30 -11.47 3.30
N LEU A 28 -2.62 -11.24 3.41
CA LEU A 28 -3.33 -10.22 2.63
C LEU A 28 -2.87 -8.79 2.95
N ILE A 29 -2.42 -8.52 4.19
CA ILE A 29 -1.89 -7.19 4.58
C ILE A 29 -0.64 -6.86 3.77
N GLY A 30 0.21 -7.85 3.49
CA GLY A 30 1.43 -7.64 2.71
C GLY A 30 1.14 -7.09 1.32
N LEU A 31 0.05 -7.53 0.68
CA LEU A 31 -0.40 -7.00 -0.60
C LEU A 31 -0.90 -5.55 -0.49
N GLY A 32 -1.66 -5.23 0.57
CA GLY A 32 -2.10 -3.86 0.83
C GLY A 32 -0.91 -2.89 1.04
N VAL A 33 0.12 -3.33 1.77
CA VAL A 33 1.34 -2.55 1.98
C VAL A 33 2.09 -2.34 0.66
N LEU A 34 2.28 -3.40 -0.15
CA LEU A 34 2.95 -3.28 -1.44
C LEU A 34 2.25 -2.28 -2.37
N LEU A 35 0.93 -2.39 -2.52
CA LEU A 35 0.16 -1.48 -3.37
C LEU A 35 0.23 -0.05 -2.84
N SER A 36 0.17 0.14 -1.53
CA SER A 36 0.30 1.46 -0.91
C SER A 36 1.68 2.06 -1.14
N VAL A 37 2.76 1.29 -1.04
CA VAL A 37 4.13 1.75 -1.31
C VAL A 37 4.30 2.14 -2.78
N LEU A 38 3.78 1.36 -3.71
CA LEU A 38 3.79 1.70 -5.13
C LEU A 38 3.01 2.99 -5.42
N ALA A 39 1.84 3.15 -4.80
CA ALA A 39 1.05 4.38 -4.92
C ALA A 39 1.81 5.59 -4.33
N LEU A 40 2.47 5.41 -3.19
CA LEU A 40 3.27 6.45 -2.55
C LEU A 40 4.46 6.87 -3.43
N LEU A 41 5.11 5.91 -4.11
CA LEU A 41 6.19 6.17 -5.06
C LEU A 41 5.71 6.98 -6.26
N GLU A 42 4.57 6.64 -6.87
CA GLU A 42 3.98 7.43 -7.96
C GLU A 42 3.65 8.86 -7.51
N ILE A 43 3.07 9.02 -6.31
CA ILE A 43 2.78 10.33 -5.74
C ILE A 43 4.08 11.09 -5.49
N ALA A 44 5.10 10.48 -4.90
CA ALA A 44 6.37 11.13 -4.54
C ALA A 44 7.19 11.53 -5.77
N THR A 45 7.21 10.69 -6.81
CA THR A 45 7.93 10.93 -8.07
C THR A 45 7.25 11.95 -8.98
N GLY A 46 6.03 12.38 -8.64
CA GLY A 46 5.27 13.34 -9.44
C GLY A 46 4.65 12.72 -10.70
N GLU A 47 4.67 11.39 -10.82
CA GLU A 47 3.99 10.67 -11.91
C GLU A 47 2.48 10.56 -11.69
N PHE A 48 1.97 11.00 -10.53
CA PHE A 48 0.55 11.05 -10.22
C PHE A 48 -0.22 12.04 -11.11
N ARG A 49 -1.21 11.52 -11.84
CA ARG A 49 -2.03 12.28 -12.83
C ARG A 49 -3.49 12.49 -12.40
N GLY A 50 -3.83 12.21 -11.14
CA GLY A 50 -5.20 12.30 -10.64
C GLY A 50 -5.61 13.68 -10.15
N ASN A 51 -6.91 13.82 -9.82
CA ASN A 51 -7.54 15.09 -9.48
C ASN A 51 -6.89 15.83 -8.30
N ASN A 52 -6.79 15.19 -7.13
CA ASN A 52 -6.26 15.83 -5.93
C ASN A 52 -5.20 14.95 -5.25
N ARG A 53 -3.93 15.27 -5.48
CA ARG A 53 -2.76 14.55 -4.95
C ARG A 53 -2.82 14.38 -3.43
N LEU A 54 -3.32 15.39 -2.71
CA LEU A 54 -3.33 15.40 -1.25
C LEU A 54 -4.36 14.42 -0.68
N VAL A 55 -5.55 14.36 -1.28
CA VAL A 55 -6.60 13.37 -0.90
C VAL A 55 -6.09 11.95 -1.12
N TRP A 56 -5.47 11.69 -2.26
CA TRP A 56 -4.95 10.36 -2.59
C TRP A 56 -3.76 9.96 -1.71
N LEU A 57 -2.91 10.92 -1.33
CA LEU A 57 -1.86 10.68 -0.34
C LEU A 57 -2.45 10.27 1.01
N ILE A 58 -3.49 10.95 1.49
CA ILE A 58 -4.18 10.61 2.75
C ILE A 58 -4.75 9.19 2.68
N ILE A 59 -5.38 8.81 1.56
CA ILE A 59 -5.94 7.47 1.35
C ILE A 59 -4.85 6.39 1.43
N VAL A 60 -3.71 6.62 0.77
CA VAL A 60 -2.58 5.67 0.79
C VAL A 60 -1.94 5.58 2.18
N LEU A 61 -1.82 6.69 2.91
CA LEU A 61 -1.34 6.69 4.29
C LEU A 61 -2.30 5.98 5.23
N ALA A 62 -3.62 6.17 5.06
CA ALA A 62 -4.63 5.44 5.83
C ALA A 62 -4.52 3.93 5.59
N ALA A 63 -4.30 3.50 4.34
CA ALA A 63 -4.09 2.09 4.02
C ALA A 63 -2.90 1.48 4.76
N LEU A 64 -1.76 2.19 4.80
CA LEU A 64 -0.59 1.78 5.57
C LEU A 64 -0.89 1.71 7.07
N LEU A 65 -1.66 2.67 7.59
CA LEU A 65 -2.04 2.71 9.00
C LEU A 65 -2.92 1.50 9.37
N PHE A 66 -3.88 1.13 8.53
CA PHE A 66 -4.67 -0.09 8.72
C PHE A 66 -3.80 -1.35 8.61
N ALA A 67 -2.84 -1.40 7.70
CA ALA A 67 -1.89 -2.51 7.64
C ALA A 67 -1.08 -2.65 8.94
N PHE A 68 -0.63 -1.54 9.53
CA PHE A 68 0.05 -1.53 10.82
C PHE A 68 -0.86 -2.03 11.96
N ILE A 69 -2.12 -1.59 12.01
CA ILE A 69 -3.09 -2.05 13.00
C ILE A 69 -3.32 -3.56 12.87
N GLY A 70 -3.48 -4.06 11.65
CA GLY A 70 -3.69 -5.49 11.40
C GLY A 70 -2.49 -6.34 11.80
N MET A 71 -1.28 -5.92 11.43
CA MET A 71 -0.03 -6.59 11.87
C MET A 71 0.13 -6.54 13.39
N GLY A 72 -0.13 -5.40 14.02
CA GLY A 72 -0.08 -5.25 15.48
C GLY A 72 -1.07 -6.16 16.20
N SER A 73 -2.25 -6.39 15.61
CA SER A 73 -3.26 -7.29 16.19
C SER A 73 -2.85 -8.76 16.21
N VAL A 74 -2.03 -9.20 15.26
CA VAL A 74 -1.50 -10.57 15.19
C VAL A 74 -0.32 -10.73 16.15
N LEU A 75 0.55 -9.72 16.22
CA LEU A 75 1.68 -9.72 17.15
C LEU A 75 1.25 -9.67 18.62
N ALA A 76 0.14 -9.00 18.94
CA ALA A 76 -0.34 -8.82 20.31
C ALA A 76 -1.16 -10.01 20.85
N LYS A 77 -1.72 -10.89 20.01
CA LYS A 77 -2.76 -11.86 20.42
C LYS A 77 -2.42 -13.34 20.18
N SER A 78 -1.13 -13.68 20.09
CA SER A 78 -0.56 -14.98 19.69
C SER A 78 -0.61 -15.25 18.17
N PRO A 79 0.45 -15.85 17.60
CA PRO A 79 0.63 -16.07 16.16
C PRO A 79 -0.21 -17.20 15.56
N GLU A 80 -1.10 -17.83 16.33
CA GLU A 80 -1.89 -18.97 15.88
C GLU A 80 -3.11 -18.48 15.05
N ALA A 81 -3.00 -18.69 13.74
CA ALA A 81 -4.03 -18.45 12.72
C ALA A 81 -4.60 -17.00 12.65
N PRO A 82 -3.92 -16.07 11.96
CA PRO A 82 -4.38 -14.69 11.79
C PRO A 82 -5.78 -14.55 11.16
N GLU A 83 -6.24 -15.56 10.42
CA GLU A 83 -7.55 -15.60 9.75
C GLU A 83 -8.74 -15.68 10.72
N GLY A 84 -8.53 -16.12 11.96
CA GLY A 84 -9.58 -16.17 12.99
C GLY A 84 -9.83 -14.83 13.68
N ASN A 85 -8.96 -13.82 13.49
CA ASN A 85 -9.08 -12.54 14.16
C ASN A 85 -9.86 -11.54 13.28
N PRO A 86 -11.10 -11.15 13.66
CA PRO A 86 -11.92 -10.25 12.85
C PRO A 86 -11.26 -8.88 12.64
N LEU A 87 -10.45 -8.42 13.60
CA LEU A 87 -9.71 -7.17 13.48
C LEU A 87 -8.62 -7.26 12.41
N TYR A 88 -7.92 -8.39 12.33
CA TYR A 88 -6.92 -8.64 11.27
C TYR A 88 -7.60 -8.67 9.90
N VAL A 89 -8.71 -9.39 9.76
CA VAL A 89 -9.43 -9.49 8.47
C VAL A 89 -9.93 -8.12 8.01
N LEU A 90 -10.58 -7.36 8.89
CA LEU A 90 -11.10 -6.03 8.54
C LEU A 90 -9.97 -5.07 8.14
N SER A 91 -8.90 -5.01 8.94
CA SER A 91 -7.77 -4.15 8.66
C SER A 91 -7.03 -4.56 7.38
N ALA A 92 -6.92 -5.86 7.10
CA ALA A 92 -6.34 -6.38 5.87
C ALA A 92 -7.15 -5.98 4.64
N VAL A 93 -8.48 -6.17 4.69
CA VAL A 93 -9.39 -5.79 3.61
C VAL A 93 -9.33 -4.29 3.34
N ILE A 94 -9.35 -3.45 4.38
CA ILE A 94 -9.24 -1.99 4.23
C ILE A 94 -7.87 -1.59 3.67
N SER A 95 -6.79 -2.18 4.18
CA SER A 95 -5.42 -1.91 3.71
C SER A 95 -5.22 -2.27 2.24
N LEU A 96 -5.99 -3.23 1.71
CA LEU A 96 -5.97 -3.64 0.32
C LEU A 96 -6.89 -2.77 -0.54
N LEU A 97 -8.11 -2.51 -0.09
CA LEU A 97 -9.10 -1.76 -0.86
C LEU A 97 -8.67 -0.32 -1.12
N LEU A 98 -8.14 0.37 -0.11
CA LEU A 98 -7.75 1.77 -0.25
C LEU A 98 -6.73 2.01 -1.38
N PRO A 99 -5.58 1.31 -1.47
CA PRO A 99 -4.64 1.51 -2.56
C PRO A 99 -5.18 0.96 -3.89
N VAL A 100 -6.07 -0.05 -3.88
CA VAL A 100 -6.78 -0.46 -5.10
C VAL A 100 -7.65 0.67 -5.63
N THR A 101 -8.38 1.40 -4.77
CA THR A 101 -9.16 2.58 -5.22
C THR A 101 -8.27 3.67 -5.80
N TYR A 102 -7.06 3.85 -5.26
CA TYR A 102 -6.06 4.74 -5.86
C TYR A 102 -5.70 4.32 -7.30
N PHE A 103 -5.40 3.04 -7.54
CA PHE A 103 -5.01 2.58 -8.88
C PHE A 103 -6.18 2.55 -9.88
N VAL A 104 -7.39 2.25 -9.41
CA VAL A 104 -8.58 2.15 -10.26
C VAL A 104 -9.16 3.52 -10.58
N VAL A 105 -9.32 4.37 -9.55
CA VAL A 105 -10.02 5.65 -9.66
C VAL A 105 -9.01 6.80 -9.70
N GLY A 106 -8.14 6.90 -8.70
CA GLY A 106 -7.21 8.03 -8.54
C GLY A 106 -6.26 8.21 -9.72
N ARG A 107 -5.69 7.13 -10.23
CA ARG A 107 -4.76 7.15 -11.37
C ARG A 107 -5.45 7.44 -12.71
N ARG A 108 -6.75 7.16 -12.83
CA ARG A 108 -7.51 7.29 -14.09
C ARG A 108 -8.27 8.62 -14.23
N GLN A 109 -8.50 9.35 -13.14
CA GLN A 109 -9.15 10.66 -13.16
C GLN A 109 -8.23 11.73 -13.77
N ARG A 110 -8.14 11.79 -15.10
CA ARG A 110 -7.64 12.99 -15.78
C ARG A 110 -8.68 14.09 -15.59
N VAL A 111 -8.29 15.17 -14.92
CA VAL A 111 -9.13 16.37 -14.82
C VAL A 111 -9.28 16.91 -16.25
N MET A 112 -10.49 16.84 -16.81
CA MET A 112 -10.83 17.69 -17.94
C MET A 112 -10.76 19.14 -17.42
N PRO A 113 -10.03 20.05 -18.08
CA PRO A 113 -10.06 21.45 -17.68
C PRO A 113 -11.51 21.93 -17.79
N THR A 114 -12.12 22.25 -16.64
CA THR A 114 -13.34 23.05 -16.62
C THR A 114 -12.98 24.40 -17.22
N LYS A 115 -13.58 24.69 -18.38
CA LYS A 115 -13.51 25.98 -19.07
C LYS A 115 -13.92 27.13 -18.15
#